data_AF-A0AAE3ZAH3-F1
#
_entry.id   AF-A0AAE3ZAH3-F1
#
_cell.length_a   1.000
_cell.length_b   1.000
_cell.length_c   1.000
_cell.angle_alpha   90.00
_cell.angle_beta   90.00
_cell.angle_gamma   90.00
#
_symmetry.space_group_name_H-M   'P 1'
#
loop_
_entity.id
_entity.type
_entity.pdbx_description
1 polymer ?
#
loop_
_entity_poly.entity_id
_entity_poly.type
_entity_poly.pdbx_seq_one_letter_code
_entity_poly.pdbx_strand_id
1 'polypeptide(L)'
;MALRKTARSRRLGGQLRRLREDVRLNQEEMAEHINAGEHVRPMSASHLSRVESGLARIESGQLARIITVLGVGEATAAQLNELQRRANENGYWQEYRDIVPEPVEMLAELGEDAVAARSFDYAFIQGLLQTRAYAEEVIDNGRAFVRPIDIDRLVELRMQRQKRLSDPDFEGLTAVMTEDVLRRVVGGPAVMRAQLQHLTEMARTAKVTIHIYPREAGALPGGDNLVIFSFADAGDGSAVFVDSDTASRIYEHERDPIRQCTYTFDAALARALSARESLDLIASTEKEYRQ
;
A
#
# COMPACT_ATOMS: atom_id res chain seq x y z
N MET A 1 -19.82 -16.69 -7.20
CA MET A 1 -19.33 -15.30 -7.19
C MET A 1 -17.83 -15.34 -7.45
N ALA A 2 -17.31 -14.65 -8.46
CA ALA A 2 -15.86 -14.67 -8.72
C ALA A 2 -15.13 -14.06 -7.52
N LEU A 3 -14.07 -14.72 -7.06
CA LEU A 3 -13.26 -14.22 -5.94
C LEU A 3 -12.65 -12.89 -6.38
N ARG A 4 -12.92 -11.80 -5.65
CA ARG A 4 -12.27 -10.51 -5.90
C ARG A 4 -10.77 -10.68 -5.63
N LYS A 5 -9.95 -10.27 -6.60
CA LYS A 5 -8.50 -10.37 -6.53
C LYS A 5 -8.01 -9.54 -5.33
N THR A 6 -7.17 -10.10 -4.46
CA THR A 6 -6.60 -9.37 -3.31
C THR A 6 -5.10 -9.18 -3.51
N ALA A 7 -4.51 -8.15 -2.92
CA ALA A 7 -3.08 -7.90 -3.01
C ALA A 7 -2.27 -9.09 -2.47
N ARG A 8 -2.68 -9.68 -1.34
CA ARG A 8 -2.05 -10.89 -0.77
C ARG A 8 -2.09 -12.07 -1.72
N SER A 9 -3.24 -12.32 -2.36
CA SER A 9 -3.39 -13.42 -3.32
C SER A 9 -2.51 -13.22 -4.55
N ARG A 10 -2.35 -11.98 -5.02
CA ARG A 10 -1.44 -11.66 -6.13
C ARG A 10 0.03 -11.75 -5.75
N ARG A 11 0.39 -11.32 -4.54
CA ARG A 11 1.74 -11.45 -4.01
C ARG A 11 2.16 -12.91 -3.91
N LEU A 12 1.33 -13.74 -3.28
CA LEU A 12 1.53 -15.19 -3.22
C LEU A 12 1.65 -15.79 -4.63
N GLY A 13 0.68 -15.51 -5.50
CA GLY A 13 0.67 -16.05 -6.86
C GLY A 13 1.90 -15.66 -7.68
N GLY A 14 2.33 -14.39 -7.58
CA GLY A 14 3.53 -13.88 -8.25
C GLY A 14 4.83 -14.51 -7.72
N GLN A 15 4.93 -14.74 -6.41
CA GLN A 15 6.06 -15.47 -5.83
C GLN A 15 6.10 -16.93 -6.32
N LEU A 16 4.96 -17.63 -6.30
CA LEU A 16 4.87 -19.00 -6.80
C LEU A 16 5.24 -19.10 -8.28
N ARG A 17 4.77 -18.16 -9.10
CA ARG A 17 5.15 -18.06 -10.52
C ARG A 17 6.65 -17.87 -10.69
N ARG A 18 7.25 -16.92 -9.96
CA ARG A 18 8.70 -16.64 -10.02
C ARG A 18 9.51 -17.89 -9.64
N LEU A 19 9.18 -18.52 -8.52
CA LEU A 19 9.87 -19.72 -8.06
C LEU A 19 9.74 -20.89 -9.05
N ARG A 20 8.56 -21.05 -9.65
CA ARG A 20 8.33 -22.05 -10.71
C ARG A 20 9.21 -21.78 -11.94
N GLU A 21 9.31 -20.51 -12.36
CA GLU A 21 10.14 -20.10 -13.49
C GLU A 21 11.63 -20.23 -13.20
N ASP A 22 12.06 -20.01 -11.95
CA ASP A 22 13.45 -20.19 -11.52
C ASP A 22 13.91 -21.65 -11.62
N VAL A 23 13.01 -22.60 -11.33
CA VAL A 23 13.23 -24.05 -11.57
C VAL A 23 12.89 -24.49 -13.00
N ARG A 24 12.57 -23.54 -13.89
CA ARG A 24 12.31 -23.72 -15.32
C ARG A 24 11.14 -24.65 -15.66
N LEU A 25 10.15 -24.75 -14.77
CA LEU A 25 8.94 -25.53 -15.03
C LEU A 25 7.86 -24.65 -15.65
N ASN A 26 7.11 -25.19 -16.60
CA ASN A 26 5.83 -24.61 -17.02
C ASN A 26 4.68 -25.08 -16.10
N GLN A 27 3.47 -24.56 -16.32
CA GLN A 27 2.31 -24.88 -15.45
C GLN A 27 1.81 -26.32 -15.60
N GLU A 28 1.98 -26.93 -16.77
CA GLU A 28 1.60 -28.32 -17.04
C GLU A 28 2.57 -29.27 -16.34
N GLU A 29 3.87 -29.08 -16.54
CA GLU A 29 4.92 -29.86 -15.87
C GLU A 29 4.82 -29.75 -14.35
N MET A 30 4.60 -28.54 -13.82
CA MET A 30 4.39 -28.33 -12.39
C MET A 30 3.17 -29.10 -11.88
N ALA A 31 2.05 -29.07 -12.61
CA ALA A 31 0.86 -29.82 -12.24
C ALA A 31 1.11 -31.34 -12.26
N GLU A 32 1.85 -31.86 -13.24
CA GLU A 32 2.26 -33.28 -13.30
C GLU A 32 3.08 -33.66 -12.07
N HIS A 33 4.10 -32.88 -11.71
CA HIS A 33 4.91 -33.10 -10.52
C HIS A 33 4.09 -33.07 -9.22
N ILE A 34 3.16 -32.12 -9.08
CA ILE A 34 2.27 -32.02 -7.91
C ILE A 34 1.36 -33.25 -7.79
N ASN A 35 0.93 -33.83 -8.92
CA ASN A 35 -0.04 -34.92 -8.99
C ASN A 35 0.58 -36.32 -8.97
N ALA A 36 1.91 -36.44 -9.00
CA ALA A 36 2.62 -37.73 -9.02
C ALA A 36 2.53 -38.52 -7.69
N GLY A 37 1.97 -37.95 -6.62
CA GLY A 37 1.78 -38.62 -5.33
C GLY A 37 0.47 -39.41 -5.22
N GLU A 38 0.45 -40.48 -4.41
CA GLU A 38 -0.75 -41.29 -4.16
C GLU A 38 -1.80 -40.56 -3.31
N HIS A 39 -3.10 -40.78 -3.59
CA HIS A 39 -4.27 -40.29 -2.83
C HIS A 39 -4.44 -38.76 -2.71
N VAL A 40 -4.15 -38.02 -3.79
CA VAL A 40 -4.21 -36.54 -3.79
C VAL A 40 -5.36 -36.03 -4.65
N ARG A 41 -6.08 -34.99 -4.19
CA ARG A 41 -6.98 -34.20 -5.05
C ARG A 41 -6.14 -33.51 -6.14
N PRO A 42 -6.34 -33.85 -7.44
CA PRO A 42 -5.47 -33.36 -8.50
C PRO A 42 -5.56 -31.85 -8.65
N MET A 43 -4.42 -31.22 -8.94
CA MET A 43 -4.32 -29.82 -9.31
C MET A 43 -4.12 -29.72 -10.82
N SER A 44 -5.02 -29.03 -11.52
CA SER A 44 -4.85 -28.76 -12.94
C SER A 44 -3.94 -27.56 -13.18
N ALA A 45 -3.26 -27.53 -14.34
CA ALA A 45 -2.50 -26.36 -14.80
C ALA A 45 -3.37 -25.09 -14.85
N SER A 46 -4.65 -25.22 -15.22
CA SER A 46 -5.61 -24.10 -15.20
C SER A 46 -5.88 -23.58 -13.79
N HIS A 47 -6.01 -24.47 -12.79
CA HIS A 47 -6.15 -24.04 -11.39
C HIS A 47 -4.86 -23.36 -10.89
N LEU A 48 -3.69 -23.95 -11.18
CA LEU A 48 -2.40 -23.35 -10.84
C LEU A 48 -2.25 -21.96 -11.48
N SER A 49 -2.61 -21.80 -12.74
CA SER A 49 -2.58 -20.51 -13.44
C SER A 49 -3.45 -19.44 -12.79
N ARG A 50 -4.65 -19.84 -12.31
CA ARG A 50 -5.53 -18.95 -11.55
C ARG A 50 -4.95 -18.59 -10.19
N VAL A 51 -4.31 -19.54 -9.49
CA VAL A 51 -3.61 -19.26 -8.22
C VAL A 51 -2.46 -18.29 -8.44
N GLU A 52 -1.60 -18.54 -9.43
CA GLU A 52 -0.48 -17.65 -9.79
C GLU A 52 -0.92 -16.25 -10.18
N SER A 53 -2.13 -16.14 -10.74
CA SER A 53 -2.73 -14.85 -11.11
C SER A 53 -3.49 -14.20 -9.95
N GLY A 54 -3.55 -14.81 -8.75
CA GLY A 54 -4.29 -14.31 -7.59
C GLY A 54 -5.82 -14.39 -7.73
N LEU A 55 -6.33 -15.19 -8.68
CA LEU A 55 -7.75 -15.38 -8.99
C LEU A 55 -8.35 -16.64 -8.36
N ALA A 56 -7.54 -17.44 -7.66
CA ALA A 56 -7.98 -18.58 -6.89
C ALA A 56 -7.21 -18.64 -5.57
N ARG A 57 -7.90 -18.98 -4.49
CA ARG A 57 -7.27 -19.33 -3.22
C ARG A 57 -6.60 -20.69 -3.34
N ILE A 58 -5.54 -20.88 -2.58
CA ILE A 58 -4.83 -22.15 -2.45
C ILE A 58 -4.95 -22.66 -1.02
N GLU A 59 -5.34 -23.92 -0.87
CA GLU A 59 -5.42 -24.60 0.43
C GLU A 59 -4.01 -24.93 0.95
N SER A 60 -3.82 -24.99 2.26
CA SER A 60 -2.49 -25.19 2.87
C SER A 60 -1.84 -26.50 2.41
N GLY A 61 -2.63 -27.57 2.26
CA GLY A 61 -2.15 -28.85 1.72
C GLY A 61 -1.79 -28.80 0.23
N GLN A 62 -2.40 -27.91 -0.56
CA GLN A 62 -2.00 -27.68 -1.94
C GLN A 62 -0.68 -26.89 -2.01
N LEU A 63 -0.55 -25.85 -1.18
CA LEU A 63 0.67 -25.06 -1.08
C LEU A 63 1.87 -25.89 -0.62
N ALA A 64 1.69 -26.76 0.38
CA ALA A 64 2.74 -27.64 0.86
C ALA A 64 3.33 -28.50 -0.28
N ARG A 65 2.48 -29.02 -1.18
CA ARG A 65 2.96 -29.77 -2.35
C ARG A 65 3.73 -28.90 -3.34
N ILE A 66 3.26 -27.68 -3.58
CA ILE A 66 4.00 -26.72 -4.41
C ILE A 66 5.38 -26.45 -3.82
N ILE A 67 5.45 -26.18 -2.51
CA ILE A 67 6.71 -25.97 -1.78
C ILE A 67 7.66 -27.18 -1.94
N THR A 68 7.14 -28.40 -1.78
CA THR A 68 7.92 -29.64 -1.96
C THR A 68 8.48 -29.76 -3.38
N VAL A 69 7.67 -29.52 -4.41
CA VAL A 69 8.12 -29.60 -5.81
C VAL A 69 9.13 -28.51 -6.15
N LEU A 70 8.92 -27.29 -5.66
CA LEU A 70 9.85 -26.17 -5.86
C LEU A 70 11.18 -26.37 -5.10
N GLY A 71 11.21 -27.22 -4.08
CA GLY A 71 12.43 -27.50 -3.30
C GLY A 71 12.97 -26.27 -2.57
N VAL A 72 12.11 -25.34 -2.17
CA VAL A 72 12.54 -24.10 -1.49
C VAL A 72 12.97 -24.37 -0.04
N GLY A 73 13.88 -23.54 0.47
CA GLY A 73 14.34 -23.64 1.86
C GLY A 73 13.26 -23.29 2.89
N GLU A 74 13.51 -23.67 4.15
CA GLU A 74 12.57 -23.51 5.26
C GLU A 74 12.09 -22.06 5.45
N ALA A 75 12.99 -21.08 5.32
CA ALA A 75 12.64 -19.67 5.42
C ALA A 75 11.62 -19.26 4.35
N THR A 76 11.85 -19.60 3.08
CA THR A 76 10.92 -19.30 1.98
C THR A 76 9.60 -20.06 2.14
N ALA A 77 9.65 -21.31 2.59
CA ALA A 77 8.44 -22.08 2.88
C ALA A 77 7.59 -21.42 3.98
N ALA A 78 8.21 -20.93 5.06
CA ALA A 78 7.50 -20.21 6.12
C ALA A 78 6.84 -18.93 5.60
N GLN A 79 7.53 -18.16 4.75
CA GLN A 79 7.01 -16.95 4.12
C GLN A 79 5.78 -17.23 3.24
N LEU A 80 5.86 -18.25 2.37
CA LEU A 80 4.74 -18.64 1.51
C LEU A 80 3.52 -19.08 2.33
N ASN A 81 3.75 -19.82 3.42
CA ASN A 81 2.68 -20.24 4.32
C ASN A 81 2.03 -19.05 5.02
N GLU A 82 2.81 -18.08 5.49
CA GLU A 82 2.28 -16.86 6.11
C GLU A 82 1.46 -16.04 5.11
N LEU A 83 1.96 -15.82 3.89
CA LEU A 83 1.20 -15.15 2.83
C LEU A 83 -0.11 -15.86 2.50
N GLN A 84 -0.10 -17.20 2.45
CA GLN A 84 -1.31 -17.98 2.22
C GLN A 84 -2.32 -17.85 3.36
N ARG A 85 -1.82 -17.87 4.60
CA ARG A 85 -2.64 -17.68 5.80
C ARG A 85 -3.33 -16.32 5.73
N ARG A 86 -2.56 -15.24 5.51
CA ARG A 86 -3.07 -13.87 5.40
C ARG A 86 -3.99 -13.65 4.19
N ALA A 87 -3.72 -14.27 3.05
CA ALA A 87 -4.59 -14.19 1.86
C ALA A 87 -5.98 -14.79 2.10
N ASN A 88 -6.10 -15.71 3.06
CA ASN A 88 -7.36 -16.31 3.47
C ASN A 88 -8.07 -15.56 4.59
N GLU A 89 -7.41 -14.59 5.24
CA GLU A 89 -8.00 -13.75 6.27
C GLU A 89 -8.98 -12.71 5.71
N ASN A 90 -9.94 -12.32 6.55
CA ASN A 90 -10.85 -11.22 6.25
C ASN A 90 -10.33 -9.92 6.86
N GLY A 91 -9.74 -9.05 6.04
CA GLY A 91 -9.37 -7.70 6.47
C GLY A 91 -10.58 -6.78 6.68
N TYR A 92 -10.41 -5.76 7.52
CA TYR A 92 -11.47 -4.81 7.88
C TYR A 92 -12.04 -4.03 6.69
N TRP A 93 -11.27 -3.84 5.62
CA TRP A 93 -11.74 -3.14 4.40
C TRP A 93 -12.81 -3.92 3.63
N GLN A 94 -12.99 -5.22 3.90
CA GLN A 94 -14.02 -6.00 3.21
C GLN A 94 -15.43 -5.46 3.47
N GLU A 95 -15.66 -4.81 4.60
CA GLU A 95 -16.92 -4.14 4.97
C GLU A 95 -17.24 -2.91 4.11
N TYR A 96 -16.26 -2.44 3.31
CA TYR A 96 -16.38 -1.23 2.49
C TYR A 96 -16.42 -1.55 0.99
N ARG A 97 -16.40 -2.84 0.61
CA ARG A 97 -16.32 -3.33 -0.79
C ARG A 97 -17.39 -2.78 -1.73
N ASP A 98 -18.54 -2.40 -1.18
CA ASP A 98 -19.67 -1.82 -1.87
C ASP A 98 -19.47 -0.35 -2.25
N ILE A 99 -18.51 0.33 -1.60
CA ILE A 99 -18.26 1.77 -1.77
C ILE A 99 -16.83 2.12 -2.18
N VAL A 100 -15.88 1.18 -2.08
CA VAL A 100 -14.49 1.40 -2.52
C VAL A 100 -14.12 0.65 -3.81
N PRO A 101 -13.43 1.32 -4.74
CA PRO A 101 -12.78 0.65 -5.87
C PRO A 101 -11.73 -0.37 -5.40
N GLU A 102 -11.50 -1.39 -6.23
CA GLU A 102 -10.55 -2.48 -5.93
C GLU A 102 -9.12 -1.99 -5.58
N PRO A 103 -8.54 -0.98 -6.25
CA PRO A 103 -7.23 -0.46 -5.84
C PRO A 103 -7.19 0.12 -4.42
N VAL A 104 -8.30 0.67 -3.92
CA VAL A 104 -8.36 1.25 -2.56
C VAL A 104 -8.42 0.15 -1.50
N GLU A 105 -9.09 -0.97 -1.79
CA GLU A 105 -9.04 -2.17 -0.93
C GLU A 105 -7.63 -2.72 -0.83
N MET A 106 -6.96 -2.84 -1.97
CA MET A 106 -5.60 -3.34 -2.03
C MET A 106 -4.61 -2.37 -1.37
N LEU A 107 -4.84 -1.07 -1.44
CA LEU A 107 -4.09 -0.08 -0.68
C LEU A 107 -4.22 -0.30 0.84
N ALA A 108 -5.42 -0.62 1.32
CA ALA A 108 -5.65 -0.94 2.74
C ALA A 108 -4.94 -2.26 3.12
N GLU A 109 -5.05 -3.28 2.27
CA GLU A 109 -4.41 -4.59 2.45
C GLU A 109 -2.88 -4.50 2.47
N LEU A 110 -2.27 -3.80 1.51
CA LEU A 110 -0.82 -3.57 1.48
C LEU A 110 -0.36 -2.76 2.70
N GLY A 111 -1.12 -1.76 3.13
CA GLY A 111 -0.81 -0.96 4.31
C GLY A 111 -0.87 -1.74 5.63
N GLU A 112 -1.80 -2.69 5.75
CA GLU A 112 -1.87 -3.60 6.91
C GLU A 112 -0.70 -4.60 6.94
N ASP A 113 -0.18 -4.97 5.77
CA ASP A 113 0.88 -5.98 5.66
C ASP A 113 2.30 -5.41 5.71
N ALA A 114 2.47 -4.15 5.32
CA ALA A 114 3.78 -3.54 5.15
C ALA A 114 4.45 -3.25 6.49
N VAL A 115 5.74 -3.58 6.62
CA VAL A 115 6.54 -3.17 7.78
C VAL A 115 6.94 -1.71 7.69
N ALA A 116 7.11 -1.14 6.50
CA ALA A 116 7.40 0.27 6.32
C ALA A 116 6.67 0.84 5.11
N ALA A 117 6.39 2.14 5.13
CA ALA A 117 5.83 2.85 3.98
C ALA A 117 6.61 4.14 3.68
N ARG A 118 6.70 4.45 2.39
CA ARG A 118 7.27 5.71 1.89
C ARG A 118 6.27 6.35 0.94
N SER A 119 5.89 7.61 1.14
CA SER A 119 4.92 8.28 0.27
C SER A 119 5.44 9.56 -0.34
N PHE A 120 4.97 9.87 -1.54
CA PHE A 120 5.11 11.17 -2.15
C PHE A 120 3.72 11.69 -2.48
N ASP A 121 3.33 12.81 -1.88
CA ASP A 121 2.00 13.40 -1.98
C ASP A 121 2.11 14.88 -2.39
N TYR A 122 1.55 15.27 -3.54
CA TYR A 122 1.75 16.62 -4.09
C TYR A 122 0.53 17.54 -4.01
N ALA A 123 -0.67 16.98 -3.81
CA ALA A 123 -1.92 17.74 -3.85
C ALA A 123 -2.56 17.93 -2.46
N PHE A 124 -2.47 16.91 -1.61
CA PHE A 124 -3.07 16.90 -0.28
C PHE A 124 -2.13 16.25 0.71
N ILE A 125 -2.33 16.54 1.99
CA ILE A 125 -1.63 15.86 3.08
C ILE A 125 -1.85 14.35 2.98
N GLN A 126 -0.79 13.58 3.21
CA GLN A 126 -0.78 12.12 3.19
C GLN A 126 -1.94 11.54 4.04
N GLY A 127 -2.70 10.60 3.49
CA GLY A 127 -3.98 10.13 4.07
C GLY A 127 -3.96 9.52 5.47
N LEU A 128 -2.86 8.88 5.89
CA LEU A 128 -2.65 8.39 7.27
C LEU A 128 -2.26 9.51 8.23
N LEU A 129 -1.86 10.69 7.74
CA LEU A 129 -1.53 11.87 8.53
C LEU A 129 -2.68 12.88 8.58
N GLN A 130 -3.84 12.55 8.03
CA GLN A 130 -5.02 13.44 8.04
C GLN A 130 -5.81 13.30 9.34
N THR A 131 -6.31 14.43 9.83
CA THR A 131 -7.39 14.49 10.81
C THR A 131 -8.71 14.11 10.16
N ARG A 132 -9.70 13.68 10.95
CA ARG A 132 -11.05 13.36 10.44
C ARG A 132 -11.65 14.51 9.62
N ALA A 133 -11.60 15.74 10.12
CA ALA A 133 -12.19 16.91 9.45
C ALA A 133 -11.51 17.23 8.12
N TYR A 134 -10.18 17.14 8.05
CA TYR A 134 -9.47 17.32 6.78
C TYR A 134 -9.79 16.18 5.79
N ALA A 135 -9.86 14.94 6.29
CA ALA A 135 -10.17 13.78 5.46
C ALA A 135 -11.56 13.85 4.82
N GLU A 136 -12.55 14.32 5.57
CA GLU A 136 -13.93 14.54 5.12
C GLU A 136 -13.98 15.49 3.93
N GLU A 137 -13.34 16.65 4.04
CA GLU A 137 -13.26 17.66 2.97
C GLU A 137 -12.57 17.13 1.71
N VAL A 138 -11.47 16.37 1.86
CA VAL A 138 -10.78 15.76 0.72
C VAL A 138 -11.63 14.68 0.05
N ILE A 139 -12.37 13.89 0.82
CA ILE A 139 -13.22 12.81 0.29
C ILE A 139 -14.44 13.38 -0.42
N ASP A 140 -15.09 14.38 0.17
CA ASP A 140 -16.25 15.06 -0.41
C ASP A 140 -15.89 15.75 -1.74
N ASN A 141 -14.72 16.41 -1.80
CA ASN A 141 -14.25 17.08 -3.01
C ASN A 141 -13.73 16.11 -4.10
N GLY A 142 -13.04 15.05 -3.68
CA GLY A 142 -12.05 14.35 -4.52
C GLY A 142 -12.61 13.42 -5.61
N ARG A 143 -13.91 13.13 -5.66
CA ARG A 143 -14.47 12.20 -6.66
C ARG A 143 -15.90 12.57 -7.04
N ALA A 144 -16.13 12.92 -8.31
CA ALA A 144 -17.46 13.14 -8.90
C ALA A 144 -18.42 11.91 -8.81
N PHE A 145 -17.94 10.79 -8.26
CA PHE A 145 -18.64 9.50 -8.19
C PHE A 145 -18.82 8.98 -6.76
N VAL A 146 -18.37 9.70 -5.72
CA VAL A 146 -18.66 9.33 -4.34
C VAL A 146 -20.05 9.84 -3.99
N ARG A 147 -20.94 8.94 -3.55
CA ARG A 147 -22.27 9.34 -3.09
C ARG A 147 -22.12 10.00 -1.72
N PRO A 148 -22.83 11.10 -1.42
CA PRO A 148 -22.74 11.77 -0.12
C PRO A 148 -22.96 10.84 1.08
N ILE A 149 -23.85 9.84 0.92
CA ILE A 149 -24.14 8.83 1.96
C ILE A 149 -22.95 7.93 2.31
N ASP A 150 -21.94 7.84 1.44
CA ASP A 150 -20.77 6.98 1.63
C ASP A 150 -19.59 7.72 2.27
N ILE A 151 -19.62 9.05 2.37
CA ILE A 151 -18.51 9.88 2.84
C ILE A 151 -18.06 9.46 4.24
N ASP A 152 -18.98 9.37 5.20
CA ASP A 152 -18.66 8.99 6.58
C ASP A 152 -17.96 7.63 6.68
N ARG A 153 -18.39 6.66 5.86
CA ARG A 153 -17.79 5.33 5.80
C ARG A 153 -16.39 5.38 5.18
N LEU A 154 -16.17 6.19 4.15
CA LEU A 154 -14.84 6.36 3.56
C LEU A 154 -13.88 7.08 4.51
N VAL A 155 -14.36 8.07 5.26
CA VAL A 155 -13.60 8.74 6.32
C VAL A 155 -13.25 7.72 7.40
N GLU A 156 -14.21 6.90 7.85
CA GLU A 156 -13.96 5.83 8.81
C GLU A 156 -12.89 4.86 8.31
N LEU A 157 -12.98 4.39 7.07
CA LEU A 157 -11.95 3.53 6.48
C LEU A 157 -10.56 4.19 6.52
N ARG A 158 -10.46 5.50 6.25
CA ARG A 158 -9.18 6.23 6.35
C ARG A 158 -8.67 6.30 7.79
N MET A 159 -9.54 6.57 8.76
CA MET A 159 -9.17 6.59 10.18
C MET A 159 -8.78 5.20 10.70
N GLN A 160 -9.43 4.14 10.22
CA GLN A 160 -9.05 2.76 10.54
C GLN A 160 -7.65 2.44 10.00
N ARG A 161 -7.33 2.86 8.77
CA ARG A 161 -5.98 2.72 8.20
C ARG A 161 -4.92 3.47 9.01
N GLN A 162 -5.24 4.66 9.53
CA GLN A 162 -4.32 5.47 10.35
C GLN A 162 -3.86 4.74 11.61
N LYS A 163 -4.66 3.81 12.16
CA LYS A 163 -4.26 3.01 13.34
C LYS A 163 -2.98 2.21 13.13
N ARG A 164 -2.57 1.94 11.88
CA ARG A 164 -1.29 1.30 11.54
C ARG A 164 -0.09 2.07 12.12
N LEU A 165 -0.18 3.38 12.28
CA LEU A 165 0.92 4.20 12.81
C LEU A 165 1.22 3.94 14.30
N SER A 166 0.28 3.33 15.03
CA SER A 166 0.44 2.93 16.43
C SER A 166 0.88 1.47 16.60
N ASP A 167 1.07 0.74 15.49
CA ASP A 167 1.43 -0.66 15.52
C ASP A 167 2.92 -0.85 15.88
N PRO A 168 3.25 -1.67 16.90
CA PRO A 168 4.64 -1.94 17.27
C PRO A 168 5.49 -2.54 16.14
N ASP A 169 4.88 -3.35 15.26
CA ASP A 169 5.54 -4.06 14.16
C ASP A 169 5.63 -3.23 12.87
N PHE A 170 5.04 -2.02 12.87
CA PHE A 170 5.27 -1.05 11.81
C PHE A 170 6.56 -0.28 12.11
N GLU A 171 7.55 -0.33 11.22
CA GLU A 171 8.83 0.39 11.31
C GLU A 171 8.66 1.89 11.07
N GLY A 172 7.67 2.30 10.27
CA GLY A 172 7.28 3.70 10.14
C GLY A 172 6.89 4.16 8.73
N LEU A 173 6.42 5.41 8.67
CA LEU A 173 6.07 6.13 7.46
C LEU A 173 7.08 7.26 7.21
N THR A 174 7.70 7.28 6.03
CA THR A 174 8.42 8.47 5.53
C THR A 174 7.56 9.15 4.47
N ALA A 175 7.02 10.32 4.79
CA ALA A 175 6.16 11.09 3.89
C ALA A 175 6.90 12.30 3.32
N VAL A 176 7.02 12.37 2.00
CA VAL A 176 7.48 13.56 1.28
C VAL A 176 6.25 14.26 0.71
N MET A 177 5.99 15.48 1.14
CA MET A 177 4.84 16.26 0.68
C MET A 177 5.28 17.58 0.07
N THR A 178 4.60 18.10 -0.95
CA THR A 178 4.91 19.45 -1.46
C THR A 178 4.54 20.52 -0.45
N GLU A 179 5.25 21.65 -0.45
CA GLU A 179 4.90 22.79 0.42
C GLU A 179 3.45 23.27 0.20
N ASP A 180 2.92 23.12 -1.01
CA ASP A 180 1.56 23.54 -1.35
C ASP A 180 0.48 22.84 -0.51
N VAL A 181 0.72 21.62 -0.01
CA VAL A 181 -0.26 20.94 0.85
C VAL A 181 -0.43 21.63 2.21
N LEU A 182 0.53 22.47 2.62
CA LEU A 182 0.46 23.23 3.87
C LEU A 182 -0.36 24.51 3.73
N ARG A 183 -0.48 25.03 2.50
CA ARG A 183 -1.04 26.36 2.22
C ARG A 183 -2.37 26.31 1.46
N ARG A 184 -2.67 25.20 0.78
CA ARG A 184 -3.99 24.97 0.16
C ARG A 184 -5.04 24.85 1.26
N VAL A 185 -5.98 25.79 1.31
CA VAL A 185 -7.05 25.78 2.32
C VAL A 185 -8.04 24.65 2.03
N VAL A 186 -8.16 23.71 2.98
CA VAL A 186 -9.11 22.59 2.96
C VAL A 186 -9.93 22.66 4.25
N GLY A 187 -11.27 22.69 4.16
CA GLY A 187 -12.16 22.85 5.33
C GLY A 187 -12.06 24.18 6.07
N GLY A 188 -11.39 25.17 5.49
CA GLY A 188 -11.19 26.49 6.09
C GLY A 188 -10.02 26.58 7.11
N PRO A 189 -9.78 27.77 7.68
CA PRO A 189 -8.61 28.03 8.53
C PRO A 189 -8.52 27.15 9.79
N ALA A 190 -9.66 26.85 10.43
CA ALA A 190 -9.70 26.05 11.64
C ALA A 190 -9.29 24.60 11.39
N VAL A 191 -9.77 24.00 10.30
CA VAL A 191 -9.41 22.63 9.89
C VAL A 191 -7.93 22.55 9.53
N MET A 192 -7.43 23.51 8.74
CA MET A 192 -6.01 23.59 8.39
C MET A 192 -5.12 23.71 9.62
N ARG A 193 -5.47 24.58 10.58
CA ARG A 193 -4.71 24.73 11.82
C ARG A 193 -4.65 23.43 12.61
N ALA A 194 -5.80 22.78 12.84
CA ALA A 194 -5.86 21.51 13.55
C ALA A 194 -5.06 20.41 12.83
N GLN A 195 -5.12 20.40 11.50
CA GLN A 195 -4.38 19.48 10.66
C GLN A 195 -2.86 19.67 10.77
N LEU A 196 -2.35 20.91 10.69
CA LEU A 196 -0.92 21.20 10.79
C LEU A 196 -0.38 20.92 12.21
N GLN A 197 -1.17 21.22 13.23
CA GLN A 197 -0.85 20.85 14.61
C GLN A 197 -0.76 19.33 14.76
N HIS A 198 -1.68 18.58 14.14
CA HIS A 198 -1.66 17.12 14.14
C HIS A 198 -0.41 16.54 13.45
N LEU A 199 0.05 17.12 12.33
CA LEU A 199 1.31 16.69 11.69
C LEU A 199 2.50 16.79 12.65
N THR A 200 2.59 17.90 13.38
CA THR A 200 3.66 18.12 14.37
C THR A 200 3.60 17.09 15.50
N GLU A 201 2.40 16.75 15.96
CA GLU A 201 2.21 15.73 17.00
C GLU A 201 2.56 14.32 16.52
N MET A 202 2.15 13.95 15.30
CA MET A 202 2.43 12.64 14.71
C MET A 202 3.91 12.41 14.50
N ALA A 203 4.65 13.42 14.04
CA ALA A 203 6.10 13.34 13.89
C ALA A 203 6.85 13.20 15.23
N ARG A 204 6.21 13.51 16.36
CA ARG A 204 6.79 13.36 17.72
C ARG A 204 6.43 12.04 18.38
N THR A 205 5.21 11.57 18.19
CA THR A 205 4.64 10.46 18.97
C THR A 205 4.54 9.15 18.22
N ALA A 206 4.50 9.19 16.89
CA ALA A 206 4.43 8.01 16.03
C ALA A 206 5.74 7.79 15.28
N LYS A 207 5.88 6.64 14.63
CA LYS A 207 7.01 6.33 13.74
C LYS A 207 6.82 7.00 12.38
N VAL A 208 6.80 8.33 12.37
CA VAL A 208 6.54 9.16 11.18
C VAL A 208 7.67 10.15 10.98
N THR A 209 8.22 10.17 9.76
CA THR A 209 9.16 11.21 9.31
C THR A 209 8.51 12.01 8.19
N ILE A 210 8.43 13.32 8.36
CA ILE A 210 7.82 14.23 7.38
C ILE A 210 8.91 15.07 6.72
N HIS A 211 8.90 15.10 5.40
CA HIS A 211 9.73 15.94 4.56
C HIS A 211 8.85 16.84 3.70
N ILE A 212 9.15 18.13 3.66
CA ILE A 212 8.48 19.07 2.76
C ILE A 212 9.37 19.32 1.55
N TYR A 213 8.86 19.07 0.35
CA TYR A 213 9.47 19.48 -0.90
C TYR A 213 9.20 20.98 -1.11
N PRO A 214 10.21 21.84 -0.92
CA PRO A 214 10.02 23.29 -0.90
C PRO A 214 9.81 23.81 -2.33
N ARG A 215 9.09 24.93 -2.49
CA ARG A 215 8.85 25.52 -3.81
C ARG A 215 10.15 25.92 -4.53
N GLU A 216 11.16 26.32 -3.77
CA GLU A 216 12.49 26.70 -4.28
C GLU A 216 13.24 25.52 -4.90
N ALA A 217 12.86 24.27 -4.58
CA ALA A 217 13.39 23.08 -5.24
C ALA A 217 12.86 22.93 -6.67
N GLY A 218 11.94 23.77 -7.15
CA GLY A 218 11.53 23.81 -8.55
C GLY A 218 10.71 22.60 -8.99
N ALA A 219 10.99 22.07 -10.18
CA ALA A 219 10.16 21.04 -10.81
C ALA A 219 10.11 19.74 -10.00
N LEU A 220 8.90 19.21 -9.81
CA LEU A 220 8.68 17.92 -9.16
C LEU A 220 9.26 16.77 -10.01
N PRO A 221 9.85 15.73 -9.38
CA PRO A 221 10.44 14.59 -10.08
C PRO A 221 9.41 13.62 -10.68
N GLY A 222 8.11 13.86 -10.44
CA GLY A 222 6.99 13.08 -10.96
C GLY A 222 5.67 13.84 -10.76
N GLY A 223 4.58 13.30 -11.30
CA GLY A 223 3.26 13.95 -11.31
C GLY A 223 2.13 13.19 -10.63
N ASP A 224 2.39 11.99 -10.09
CA ASP A 224 1.38 11.16 -9.43
C ASP A 224 1.69 11.01 -7.93
N ASN A 225 0.64 10.81 -7.12
CA ASN A 225 0.83 10.45 -5.71
C ASN A 225 1.24 8.98 -5.67
N LEU A 226 2.18 8.63 -4.80
CA LEU A 226 2.61 7.24 -4.67
C LEU A 226 2.85 6.84 -3.22
N VAL A 227 2.64 5.56 -2.94
CA VAL A 227 3.02 4.91 -1.68
C VAL A 227 3.79 3.63 -2.01
N ILE A 228 5.03 3.55 -1.55
CA ILE A 228 5.90 2.39 -1.64
C ILE A 228 5.81 1.63 -0.31
N PHE A 229 5.40 0.37 -0.38
CA PHE A 229 5.30 -0.55 0.74
C PHE A 229 6.50 -1.48 0.76
N SER A 230 7.10 -1.64 1.93
CA SER A 230 8.15 -2.63 2.18
C SER A 230 7.61 -3.71 3.11
N PHE A 231 8.00 -4.95 2.87
CA PHE A 231 7.57 -6.12 3.65
C PHE A 231 8.79 -6.74 4.34
N ALA A 232 8.56 -7.44 5.45
CA ALA A 232 9.64 -8.07 6.22
C ALA A 232 10.47 -9.06 5.38
N ASP A 233 9.83 -9.67 4.39
CA ASP A 233 10.37 -10.79 3.63
C ASP A 233 11.08 -10.32 2.35
N ALA A 234 12.37 -10.65 2.24
CA ALA A 234 13.19 -10.31 1.07
C ALA A 234 12.63 -10.85 -0.28
N GLY A 235 11.81 -11.91 -0.24
CA GLY A 235 11.15 -12.50 -1.41
C GLY A 235 9.92 -11.73 -1.91
N ASP A 236 9.31 -10.90 -1.06
CA ASP A 236 8.09 -10.16 -1.37
C ASP A 236 8.33 -8.86 -2.13
N GLY A 237 9.59 -8.38 -2.16
CA GLY A 237 9.94 -7.12 -2.81
C GLY A 237 9.21 -5.92 -2.19
N SER A 238 9.04 -4.87 -3.00
CA SER A 238 8.23 -3.71 -2.64
C SER A 238 6.98 -3.67 -3.50
N ALA A 239 5.86 -3.25 -2.93
CA ALA A 239 4.67 -2.91 -3.70
C ALA A 239 4.54 -1.40 -3.81
N VAL A 240 4.02 -0.90 -4.93
CA VAL A 240 3.79 0.52 -5.15
C VAL A 240 2.33 0.74 -5.51
N PHE A 241 1.65 1.56 -4.73
CA PHE A 241 0.37 2.14 -5.10
C PHE A 241 0.63 3.51 -5.72
N VAL A 242 0.06 3.75 -6.90
CA VAL A 242 0.10 5.05 -7.58
C VAL A 242 -1.33 5.54 -7.72
N ASP A 243 -1.62 6.75 -7.25
CA ASP A 243 -2.92 7.38 -7.43
C ASP A 243 -2.80 8.53 -8.44
N SER A 244 -3.61 8.46 -9.48
CA SER A 244 -3.77 9.53 -10.46
C SER A 244 -5.25 9.86 -10.63
N ASP A 245 -5.54 11.03 -11.21
CA ASP A 245 -6.90 11.54 -11.39
C ASP A 245 -7.85 10.57 -12.12
N THR A 246 -7.29 9.72 -12.99
CA THR A 246 -8.07 8.81 -13.84
C THR A 246 -8.12 7.38 -13.33
N ALA A 247 -7.02 6.88 -12.74
CA ALA A 247 -6.96 5.51 -12.26
C ALA A 247 -5.83 5.31 -11.25
N SER A 248 -6.16 4.71 -10.11
CA SER A 248 -5.17 4.18 -9.20
C SER A 248 -4.60 2.85 -9.74
N ARG A 249 -3.28 2.65 -9.62
CA ARG A 249 -2.56 1.45 -10.08
C ARG A 249 -1.76 0.84 -8.93
N ILE A 250 -1.52 -0.47 -9.04
CA ILE A 250 -0.70 -1.21 -8.08
C ILE A 250 0.31 -2.05 -8.85
N TYR A 251 1.57 -1.94 -8.43
CA TYR A 251 2.68 -2.75 -8.90
C TYR A 251 3.20 -3.58 -7.72
N GLU A 252 3.34 -4.89 -7.87
CA GLU A 252 3.79 -5.80 -6.81
C GLU A 252 5.03 -6.59 -7.23
N HIS A 253 5.16 -6.86 -8.53
CA HIS A 253 6.21 -7.72 -9.07
C HIS A 253 6.92 -7.10 -10.28
N GLU A 254 6.35 -6.03 -10.82
CA GLU A 254 6.83 -5.34 -12.02
C GLU A 254 8.06 -4.49 -11.69
N ARG A 255 9.25 -5.03 -12.00
CA ARG A 255 10.54 -4.40 -11.67
C ARG A 255 10.66 -2.97 -12.19
N ASP A 256 10.29 -2.71 -13.45
CA ASP A 256 10.51 -1.39 -14.06
C ASP A 256 9.62 -0.30 -13.44
N PRO A 257 8.28 -0.49 -13.31
CA PRO A 257 7.43 0.46 -12.58
C PRO A 257 7.89 0.70 -11.14
N ILE A 258 8.21 -0.36 -10.39
CA ILE A 258 8.65 -0.24 -8.99
C ILE A 258 9.95 0.57 -8.90
N ARG A 259 10.92 0.30 -9.78
CA ARG A 259 12.19 1.05 -9.86
C ARG A 259 11.95 2.51 -10.20
N GLN A 260 11.06 2.80 -11.16
CA GLN A 260 10.75 4.17 -11.55
C GLN A 260 10.11 4.95 -10.40
N CYS A 261 9.12 4.37 -9.70
CA CYS A 261 8.49 5.02 -8.55
C CYS A 261 9.48 5.22 -7.39
N THR A 262 10.36 4.25 -7.15
CA THR A 262 11.42 4.36 -6.13
C THR A 262 12.38 5.50 -6.46
N TYR A 263 12.82 5.59 -7.73
CA TYR A 263 13.65 6.70 -8.20
C TYR A 263 12.96 8.06 -8.02
N THR A 264 11.68 8.16 -8.37
CA THR A 264 10.89 9.40 -8.18
C THR A 264 10.84 9.80 -6.71
N PHE A 265 10.57 8.85 -5.80
CA PHE A 265 10.56 9.13 -4.36
C PHE A 265 11.94 9.58 -3.86
N ASP A 266 13.00 8.85 -4.21
CA ASP A 266 14.36 9.15 -3.74
C ASP A 266 14.83 10.52 -4.28
N ALA A 267 14.48 10.86 -5.53
CA ALA A 267 14.75 12.18 -6.12
C ALA A 267 13.96 13.31 -5.42
N ALA A 268 12.73 13.04 -4.99
CA ALA A 268 11.94 14.01 -4.22
C ALA A 268 12.55 14.23 -2.84
N LEU A 269 12.87 13.14 -2.14
CA LEU A 269 13.48 13.18 -0.81
C LEU A 269 14.82 13.91 -0.81
N ALA A 270 15.67 13.68 -1.81
CA ALA A 270 16.98 14.31 -1.93
C ALA A 270 16.94 15.85 -2.07
N ARG A 271 15.80 16.40 -2.49
CA ARG A 271 15.58 17.85 -2.67
C ARG A 271 14.62 18.43 -1.63
N ALA A 272 14.04 17.59 -0.78
CA ALA A 272 13.16 18.02 0.28
C ALA A 272 13.96 18.63 1.43
N LEU A 273 13.28 19.44 2.23
CA LEU A 273 13.81 19.93 3.50
C LEU A 273 14.14 18.76 4.42
N SER A 274 15.10 18.95 5.34
CA SER A 274 15.31 17.98 6.42
C SER A 274 14.04 17.83 7.27
N ALA A 275 13.91 16.73 8.01
CA ALA A 275 12.74 16.51 8.87
C ALA A 275 12.55 17.65 9.89
N ARG A 276 13.65 18.21 10.40
CA ARG A 276 13.60 19.36 11.32
C ARG A 276 13.09 20.62 10.62
N GLU A 277 13.67 21.00 9.50
CA GLU A 277 13.25 22.19 8.74
C GLU A 277 11.81 22.07 8.24
N SER A 278 11.38 20.85 7.90
CA SER A 278 10.00 20.53 7.54
C SER A 278 9.05 20.81 8.69
N LEU A 279 9.38 20.39 9.92
CA LEU A 279 8.58 20.68 11.10
C LEU A 279 8.57 22.17 11.45
N ASP A 280 9.70 22.87 11.27
CA ASP A 280 9.76 24.32 11.45
C ASP A 280 8.82 25.05 10.47
N LEU A 281 8.80 24.63 9.20
CA LEU A 281 7.91 25.18 8.17
C LEU A 281 6.43 24.85 8.44
N ILE A 282 6.12 23.64 8.91
CA ILE A 282 4.76 23.25 9.33
C ILE A 282 4.31 24.15 10.49
N ALA A 283 5.13 24.30 11.52
CA ALA A 283 4.82 25.10 12.69
C ALA A 283 4.73 26.61 12.39
N SER A 284 5.53 27.13 11.44
CA SER A 284 5.39 28.51 10.98
C SER A 284 4.07 28.71 10.23
N THR A 285 3.73 27.78 9.34
CA THR A 285 2.50 27.85 8.53
C THR A 285 1.25 27.72 9.41
N GLU A 286 1.29 26.88 10.45
CA GLU A 286 0.20 26.76 11.44
C GLU A 286 -0.16 28.11 12.08
N LYS A 287 0.83 28.96 12.35
CA LYS A 287 0.60 30.29 12.97
C LYS A 287 -0.11 31.25 12.02
N GLU A 288 0.04 31.08 10.72
CA GLU A 288 -0.65 31.89 9.70
C GLU A 288 -2.18 31.65 9.72
N TYR A 289 -2.62 30.48 10.22
CA TYR A 289 -4.04 30.13 10.38
C TYR A 289 -4.64 30.54 11.74
N ARG A 290 -3.95 31.32 12.56
CA ARG A 290 -4.53 31.95 13.76
C ARG A 290 -5.30 33.20 13.35
N GLN A 291 -6.62 33.06 13.24
CA GLN A 291 -7.55 34.20 13.35
C GLN A 291 -8.01 34.33 14.80
#